data_AF-A0A351Y7L2-F1
#
_entry.id   AF-A0A351Y7L2-F1
#
_cell.length_a   1.000
_cell.length_b   1.000
_cell.length_c   1.000
_cell.angle_alpha   90.00
_cell.angle_beta   90.00
_cell.angle_gamma   90.00
#
_symmetry.space_group_name_H-M   'P 1'
#
loop_
_entity.id
_entity.type
_entity.pdbx_description
1 polymer ?
#
loop_
_entity_poly.entity_id
_entity_poly.type
_entity_poly.pdbx_seq_one_letter_code
_entity_poly.pdbx_strand_id
1 'polypeptide(L)' 'MGTLTEIDDYLRLLYAKLGDSYCYNCGKEIKPQTIEQIMTYIQNDYLNQKIYLLQESGRFEKKEDLTDFVKKNRNKVEK' A
#
# COMPACT_ATOMS: atom_id res chain seq x y z
N MET A 1 23.95 -5.50 -7.54
CA MET A 1 23.88 -6.98 -7.41
C MET A 1 23.25 -7.50 -8.68
N GLY A 2 24.07 -7.86 -9.67
CA GLY A 2 23.62 -8.67 -10.80
C GLY A 2 24.10 -10.07 -10.54
N THR A 3 23.19 -11.03 -10.46
CA THR A 3 23.58 -12.44 -10.46
C THR A 3 24.25 -12.74 -11.79
N LEU A 4 25.36 -13.49 -11.78
CA LEU A 4 26.19 -13.77 -12.96
C LEU A 4 25.40 -14.36 -14.14
N THR A 5 24.22 -14.90 -13.87
CA THR A 5 23.40 -15.68 -14.80
C THR A 5 22.04 -15.05 -15.13
N GLU A 6 21.68 -13.90 -14.55
CA GLU A 6 20.35 -13.25 -14.70
C GLU A 6 19.15 -14.13 -14.28
N ILE A 7 19.37 -15.37 -13.82
CA ILE A 7 18.32 -16.35 -13.49
C ILE A 7 17.35 -15.79 -12.45
N ASP A 8 17.87 -15.08 -11.44
CA ASP A 8 17.05 -14.47 -10.39
C ASP A 8 16.08 -13.42 -10.94
N ASP A 9 16.48 -12.68 -11.97
CA ASP A 9 15.61 -11.68 -12.61
C ASP A 9 14.48 -12.38 -13.38
N TYR A 10 14.78 -13.46 -14.10
CA TYR A 10 13.75 -14.27 -14.76
C TYR A 10 12.80 -14.93 -13.77
N LEU A 11 13.32 -15.48 -12.67
CA LEU A 11 12.50 -16.07 -11.61
C LEU A 11 11.60 -15.01 -10.98
N ARG A 12 12.12 -13.81 -10.71
CA ARG A 12 11.32 -12.70 -10.18
C ARG A 12 10.17 -12.33 -11.11
N LEU A 13 10.41 -12.25 -12.42
CA LEU A 13 9.36 -11.96 -13.40
C LEU A 13 8.33 -13.09 -13.50
N LEU A 14 8.77 -14.35 -13.44
CA LEU A 14 7.90 -15.53 -13.45
C LEU A 14 6.94 -15.51 -12.26
N TYR A 15 7.46 -15.39 -11.04
CA TYR A 15 6.64 -15.36 -9.82
C TYR A 15 5.75 -14.12 -9.74
N ALA A 16 6.20 -12.97 -10.24
CA ALA A 16 5.35 -11.77 -10.29
C ALA A 16 4.16 -11.92 -11.25
N LYS A 17 4.30 -12.73 -12.32
CA LYS A 17 3.25 -12.93 -13.33
C LYS A 17 2.32 -14.11 -13.03
N LEU A 18 2.86 -15.20 -12.48
CA LEU A 18 2.14 -16.48 -12.34
C LEU A 18 2.06 -16.98 -10.90
N GLY A 19 2.73 -16.32 -9.95
CA GLY A 19 2.74 -16.75 -8.56
C GLY A 19 1.50 -16.31 -7.80
N ASP A 20 0.86 -17.25 -7.11
CA ASP A 20 -0.16 -16.96 -6.11
C ASP A 20 0.48 -16.45 -4.82
N SER A 21 -0.07 -15.37 -4.26
CA SER A 21 0.45 -14.76 -3.03
C SER A 21 -0.21 -15.35 -1.79
N TYR A 22 0.59 -15.74 -0.80
CA TYR A 22 0.12 -16.30 0.47
C TYR A 22 0.68 -15.52 1.67
N CYS A 23 -0.10 -15.45 2.74
CA CYS A 23 0.35 -14.86 4.00
C CYS A 23 1.41 -15.76 4.66
N TYR A 24 2.59 -15.21 4.96
CA TYR A 24 3.69 -15.94 5.59
C TYR A 24 3.37 -16.44 7.02
N ASN A 25 2.42 -15.79 7.71
CA ASN A 25 2.08 -16.15 9.09
C ASN A 25 0.97 -17.21 9.18
N CYS A 26 -0.03 -17.17 8.29
CA CYS A 26 -1.21 -18.02 8.40
C CYS A 26 -1.46 -18.92 7.18
N GLY A 27 -0.68 -18.80 6.10
CA GLY A 27 -0.81 -19.63 4.90
C GLY A 27 -2.07 -19.37 4.06
N LYS A 28 -2.87 -18.34 4.39
CA LYS A 28 -4.06 -17.97 3.60
C LYS A 28 -3.66 -17.23 2.32
N GLU A 29 -4.39 -17.49 1.24
CA GLU A 29 -4.25 -16.80 -0.04
C GLU A 29 -4.58 -15.31 0.11
N ILE A 30 -3.73 -14.44 -0.41
CA ILE A 30 -3.91 -12.98 -0.41
C ILE A 30 -4.76 -12.60 -1.61
N LYS A 31 -5.89 -11.93 -1.35
CA LYS A 31 -6.82 -11.48 -2.38
C LYS A 31 -6.97 -9.96 -2.34
N PRO A 32 -7.26 -9.33 -3.49
CA PRO A 32 -7.60 -7.91 -3.52
C PRO A 32 -8.82 -7.66 -2.63
N GLN A 33 -8.74 -6.61 -1.82
CA GLN A 33 -9.81 -6.19 -0.93
C GLN A 33 -10.50 -4.94 -1.47
N THR A 34 -11.82 -4.87 -1.29
CA THR A 34 -12.58 -3.66 -1.62
C THR A 34 -12.46 -2.61 -0.52
N ILE A 35 -12.80 -1.36 -0.84
CA ILE A 35 -12.78 -0.26 0.12
C ILE A 35 -13.73 -0.58 1.28
N GLU A 36 -14.90 -1.14 1.00
CA GLU A 36 -15.88 -1.51 2.03
C GLU A 36 -15.32 -2.58 2.96
N GLN A 37 -14.63 -3.59 2.43
CA GLN A 37 -14.02 -4.65 3.23
C GLN A 37 -12.95 -4.09 4.17
N ILE A 38 -12.12 -3.16 3.68
CA ILE A 38 -11.10 -2.49 4.49
C ILE A 38 -11.77 -1.65 5.59
N MET A 39 -12.82 -0.89 5.25
CA MET A 39 -13.56 -0.09 6.22
C MET A 39 -14.21 -0.95 7.31
N THR A 40 -14.82 -2.08 6.94
CA THR A 40 -15.38 -3.04 7.90
C THR A 40 -14.31 -3.63 8.80
N TYR A 41 -13.14 -3.99 8.25
CA TYR A 41 -12.01 -4.48 9.05
C TYR A 41 -11.55 -3.44 10.08
N ILE A 42 -11.40 -2.19 9.66
CA ILE A 42 -10.99 -1.09 10.55
C ILE A 42 -12.02 -0.87 11.67
N GLN A 43 -13.32 -0.83 11.35
CA GLN A 43 -14.38 -0.61 12.32
C GLN A 43 -14.49 -1.74 13.36
N ASN A 44 -14.28 -2.98 12.94
CA ASN A 44 -14.41 -4.14 13.82
C ASN A 44 -13.18 -4.33 14.72
N ASP A 45 -11.98 -4.21 14.16
CA ASP A 45 -10.74 -4.60 14.87
C ASP A 45 -10.17 -3.45 15.72
N TYR A 46 -10.53 -2.20 15.43
CA TYR A 46 -9.99 -1.01 16.07
C TYR A 46 -11.06 -0.12 16.72
N LEU A 47 -12.18 -0.71 17.16
CA LEU A 47 -13.27 0.01 17.82
C LEU A 47 -12.75 0.78 19.05
N ASN A 48 -13.13 2.05 19.18
CA ASN A 48 -12.72 2.98 20.23
C ASN A 48 -11.23 3.33 20.28
N GLN A 49 -10.45 3.01 19.24
CA GLN A 49 -9.07 3.45 19.12
C GLN A 49 -8.97 4.69 18.23
N LYS A 50 -8.00 5.57 18.51
CA LYS A 50 -7.67 6.67 17.60
C LYS A 50 -6.88 6.11 16.43
N ILE A 51 -7.42 6.26 15.23
CA ILE A 51 -6.82 5.77 13.98
C ILE A 51 -6.40 6.97 13.14
N TYR A 52 -5.19 6.92 12.59
CA TYR A 52 -4.70 7.94 11.67
C TYR A 52 -4.65 7.35 10.26
N LEU A 53 -5.41 7.93 9.33
CA LEU A 53 -5.35 7.55 7.91
C LEU A 53 -4.24 8.35 7.24
N LEU A 54 -3.20 7.64 6.82
CA LEU A 54 -2.08 8.20 6.08
C LEU A 54 -2.30 7.89 4.60
N GLN A 55 -2.29 8.93 3.78
CA GLN A 55 -2.31 8.79 2.33
C GLN A 55 -0.93 9.15 1.79
N GLU A 56 -0.40 8.36 0.85
CA GLU A 56 0.79 8.77 0.11
C GLU A 56 0.47 10.06 -0.64
N SER A 57 1.28 11.09 -0.42
CA SER A 57 1.06 12.41 -1.03
C SER A 57 1.26 12.39 -2.55
N GLY A 58 1.80 11.30 -3.11
CA GLY A 58 2.17 11.17 -4.51
C GLY A 58 3.65 11.51 -4.74
N ARG A 59 4.14 11.27 -5.96
CA ARG A 59 5.49 11.68 -6.37
C ARG A 59 5.44 13.13 -6.86
N PHE A 60 6.28 13.99 -6.27
CA PHE A 60 6.43 15.39 -6.68
C PHE A 60 7.82 15.61 -7.24
N GLU A 61 7.92 16.14 -8.46
CA GLU A 61 9.21 16.47 -9.08
C GLU A 61 9.75 17.82 -8.62
N LYS A 62 8.86 18.77 -8.30
CA LYS A 62 9.22 20.12 -7.84
C LYS A 62 8.72 20.39 -6.43
N LYS A 63 9.50 21.21 -5.71
CA LYS A 63 9.18 21.66 -4.35
C LYS A 63 7.88 22.48 -4.31
N GLU A 64 7.62 23.26 -5.38
CA GLU A 64 6.42 24.07 -5.55
C GLU A 64 5.15 23.21 -5.48
N ASP A 65 5.11 22.11 -6.24
CA ASP A 65 3.97 21.19 -6.31
C ASP A 65 3.65 20.56 -4.94
N LEU A 66 4.69 20.20 -4.18
CA LEU A 66 4.53 19.69 -2.81
C LEU A 66 3.95 20.77 -1.89
N THR A 67 4.46 22.00 -1.95
CA THR A 67 3.92 23.09 -1.13
C THR A 67 2.46 23.39 -1.46
N ASP A 68 2.07 23.33 -2.73
CA ASP A 68 0.69 23.57 -3.15
C ASP A 68 -0.23 22.43 -2.75
N PHE A 69 0.23 21.17 -2.83
CA PHE A 69 -0.48 20.01 -2.30
C PHE A 69 -0.70 20.11 -0.78
N VAL A 70 0.33 20.49 -0.02
CA VAL A 70 0.25 20.64 1.44
C VAL A 70 -0.71 21.76 1.83
N LYS A 71 -0.67 22.91 1.14
CA LYS A 71 -1.62 24.01 1.38
C LYS A 71 -3.06 23.58 1.09
N LYS A 72 -3.29 22.82 0.03
CA LYS A 72 -4.62 22.36 -0.40
C LYS A 72 -5.23 21.32 0.53
N ASN A 73 -4.42 20.45 1.14
CA ASN A 73 -4.89 19.32 1.95
C ASN A 73 -4.76 19.54 3.46
N ARG A 74 -4.24 20.68 3.91
CA ARG A 74 -4.04 21.01 5.34
C ARG A 74 -5.31 20.94 6.21
N ASN A 75 -6.50 21.09 5.62
CA ASN A 75 -7.77 21.22 6.34
C ASN A 75 -8.74 20.02 6.17
N LYS A 76 -8.30 18.89 5.60
CA LYS A 76 -9.20 17.77 5.27
C LYS A 76 -9.25 16.62 6.29
N VAL A 77 -8.59 16.76 7.44
CA VAL A 77 -8.43 15.67 8.43
C VAL A 77 -9.18 15.95 9.75
N GLU A 78 -10.18 16.82 9.73
CA GLU A 78 -11.12 16.97 10.85
C GLU A 78 -12.54 16.78 10.35
N LYS A 79 -12.96 15.52 10.21
CA LYS A 79 -14.34 15.08 10.33
C LYS A 79 -14.39 13.60 10.68
#